data_AF-A0A0P0AJC6-F1
#
_entry.id   AF-A0A0P0AJC6-F1
#
_cell.length_a   1.000
_cell.length_b   1.000
_cell.length_c   1.000
_cell.angle_alpha   90.00
_cell.angle_beta   90.00
_cell.angle_gamma   90.00
#
_symmetry.space_group_name_H-M   'P 1'
#
loop_
_entity.id
_entity.type
_entity.pdbx_description
1 polymer ?
#
loop_
_entity_poly.entity_id
_entity_poly.type
_entity_poly.pdbx_seq_one_letter_code
_entity_poly.pdbx_strand_id
1 'polypeptide(L)'
;MENPAGPLSFESGDRVVIDPSIEAKPGDLVAAKLTNSNRVTFKRLQMEDGEWYLEALNPAWEPRYIRVNEEWQICGKAVWRVQKL
;
A
#
# COMPACT_ATOMS: atom_id res chain seq x y z
N MET A 1 -0.44 8.20 4.55
CA MET A 1 0.40 8.20 3.34
C MET A 1 0.26 9.58 2.71
N GLU A 2 0.62 10.60 3.49
CA GLU A 2 0.45 11.97 3.05
C GLU A 2 1.54 12.29 2.03
N ASN A 3 1.13 12.59 0.81
CA ASN A 3 2.02 12.98 -0.26
C ASN A 3 1.61 14.39 -0.73
N PRO A 4 2.13 15.45 -0.10
CA PRO A 4 1.68 16.82 -0.35
C PRO A 4 1.97 17.32 -1.77
N ALA A 5 2.89 16.66 -2.49
CA ALA A 5 3.26 17.00 -3.87
C ALA A 5 2.65 16.06 -4.92
N GLY A 6 1.97 14.99 -4.49
CA GLY A 6 1.46 13.96 -5.38
C GLY A 6 -0.01 14.16 -5.76
N PRO A 7 -0.44 13.66 -6.93
CA PRO A 7 -1.86 13.66 -7.31
C PRO A 7 -2.73 12.75 -6.43
N LEU A 8 -2.10 11.87 -5.65
CA LEU A 8 -2.76 10.94 -4.74
C LEU A 8 -2.08 10.99 -3.37
N SER A 9 -2.84 11.38 -2.37
CA SER A 9 -2.43 11.54 -0.97
C SER A 9 -3.52 10.97 -0.06
N PHE A 10 -3.10 10.40 1.07
CA PHE A 10 -4.00 9.89 2.10
C PHE A 10 -3.60 10.43 3.47
N GLU A 11 -4.53 11.14 4.10
CA GLU A 11 -4.37 11.72 5.42
C GLU A 11 -4.78 10.74 6.51
N SER A 12 -4.37 11.04 7.74
CA SER A 12 -4.83 10.28 8.91
C SER A 12 -6.35 10.41 9.04
N GLY A 13 -7.04 9.26 9.10
CA GLY A 13 -8.50 9.20 9.19
C GLY A 13 -9.19 8.90 7.86
N ASP A 14 -8.48 8.97 6.73
CA ASP A 14 -9.01 8.49 5.45
C ASP A 14 -9.39 7.01 5.54
N ARG A 15 -10.49 6.66 4.89
CA ARG A 15 -11.00 5.28 4.82
C ARG A 15 -10.81 4.76 3.40
N VAL A 16 -10.30 3.54 3.29
CA VAL A 16 -10.11 2.86 2.01
C VAL A 16 -10.83 1.52 2.02
N VAL A 17 -11.42 1.15 0.89
CA VAL A 17 -12.03 -0.17 0.68
C VAL A 17 -11.02 -1.03 -0.06
N ILE A 18 -10.73 -2.20 0.52
CA ILE A 18 -9.82 -3.20 -0.04
C ILE A 18 -10.65 -4.38 -0.55
N ASP A 19 -10.43 -4.76 -1.80
CA ASP A 19 -11.01 -5.94 -2.42
C ASP A 19 -9.96 -7.08 -2.44
N PRO A 20 -10.15 -8.16 -1.65
CA PRO A 20 -9.23 -9.30 -1.62
C PRO A 20 -9.36 -10.23 -2.83
N SER A 21 -10.43 -10.12 -3.62
CA SER A 21 -10.67 -10.98 -4.78
C SER A 21 -9.92 -10.53 -6.04
N ILE A 22 -9.39 -9.30 -6.02
CA ILE A 22 -8.67 -8.71 -7.15
C ILE A 22 -7.17 -8.86 -6.91
N GLU A 23 -6.50 -9.55 -7.83
CA GLU A 23 -5.03 -9.61 -7.87
C GLU A 23 -4.45 -8.20 -8.11
N ALA A 24 -3.57 -7.78 -7.21
CA ALA A 24 -2.91 -6.48 -7.30
C ALA A 24 -1.78 -6.51 -8.34
N LYS A 25 -1.66 -5.43 -9.11
CA LYS A 25 -0.64 -5.25 -10.16
C LYS A 25 0.35 -4.15 -9.77
N PRO A 26 1.52 -4.06 -10.44
CA PRO A 26 2.43 -2.94 -10.22
C PRO A 26 1.70 -1.60 -10.43
N GLY A 27 1.92 -0.66 -9.52
CA GLY A 27 1.23 0.63 -9.47
C GLY A 27 -0.03 0.67 -8.59
N ASP A 28 -0.61 -0.49 -8.25
CA ASP A 28 -1.81 -0.55 -7.42
C ASP A 28 -1.52 -0.22 -5.95
N LEU A 29 -2.49 0.37 -5.27
CA LEU A 29 -2.45 0.51 -3.82
C LEU A 29 -2.98 -0.75 -3.15
N VAL A 30 -2.27 -1.23 -2.14
CA VAL A 30 -2.56 -2.51 -1.49
C VAL A 30 -2.53 -2.39 0.02
N ALA A 31 -3.36 -3.19 0.67
CA ALA A 31 -3.13 -3.54 2.07
C ALA A 31 -2.18 -4.73 2.11
N ALA A 32 -1.09 -4.61 2.88
CA ALA A 32 -0.14 -5.69 3.11
C ALA A 32 0.01 -5.94 4.61
N LYS A 33 -0.06 -7.21 5.03
CA LYS A 33 0.08 -7.63 6.42
C LYS A 33 1.41 -8.37 6.60
N LEU A 34 2.10 -8.06 7.69
CA LEU A 34 3.25 -8.87 8.10
C LEU A 34 2.73 -10.14 8.80
N THR A 35 3.01 -11.32 8.23
CA THR A 35 2.40 -12.62 8.61
C THR A 35 2.54 -12.94 10.09
N ASN A 36 3.70 -12.65 10.69
CA ASN A 36 4.02 -12.93 12.08
C ASN A 36 3.55 -11.84 13.07
N SER A 37 2.74 -10.86 12.63
CA SER A 37 2.22 -9.81 13.51
C SER A 37 0.82 -9.33 13.09
N ASN A 38 0.23 -8.44 13.90
CA ASN A 38 -1.00 -7.73 13.52
C ASN A 38 -0.72 -6.43 12.75
N ARG A 39 0.52 -6.21 12.30
CA ARG A 39 0.90 -5.01 11.55
C ARG A 39 0.39 -5.09 10.12
N VAL A 40 -0.48 -4.16 9.76
CA VAL A 40 -0.95 -3.92 8.39
C VAL A 40 -0.40 -2.58 7.92
N THR A 41 0.01 -2.51 6.66
CA THR A 41 0.41 -1.27 6.01
C THR A 41 -0.41 -1.05 4.76
N PHE A 42 -0.57 0.21 4.39
CA PHE A 42 -1.16 0.64 3.14
C PHE A 42 -0.03 1.31 2.33
N LYS A 43 0.28 0.76 1.16
CA LYS A 43 1.44 1.11 0.31
C LYS A 43 1.08 0.91 -1.16
N ARG A 44 1.88 1.46 -2.08
CA ARG A 44 1.80 1.13 -3.50
C ARG A 44 2.64 -0.12 -3.77
N LEU A 45 2.10 -1.09 -4.48
CA LEU A 45 2.82 -2.27 -4.94
C LEU A 45 3.62 -1.90 -6.20
N GLN A 46 4.90 -2.26 -6.23
CA GLN A 46 5.79 -2.02 -7.37
C GLN A 46 6.55 -3.29 -7.72
N MET A 47 6.92 -3.45 -8.99
CA MET A 47 7.79 -4.52 -9.45
C MET A 47 9.04 -3.90 -10.08
N GLU A 48 10.22 -4.32 -9.64
CA GLU A 48 11.51 -3.89 -10.18
C GLU A 48 12.41 -5.11 -10.29
N ASP A 49 12.97 -5.36 -11.49
CA ASP A 49 13.84 -6.51 -11.78
C ASP A 49 13.28 -7.89 -11.34
N GLY A 50 11.95 -8.05 -11.43
CA GLY A 50 11.25 -9.29 -11.05
C GLY A 50 10.95 -9.44 -9.56
N GLU A 51 11.31 -8.43 -8.76
CA GLU A 51 11.09 -8.38 -7.32
C GLU A 51 9.97 -7.41 -6.96
N TRP A 52 9.15 -7.80 -5.98
CA TRP A 52 8.04 -6.98 -5.51
C TRP A 52 8.46 -6.05 -4.36
N TYR A 53 7.93 -4.83 -4.37
CA TYR A 53 8.19 -3.81 -3.36
C TYR A 53 6.90 -3.11 -2.92
N LEU A 54 6.87 -2.70 -1.65
CA LEU A 54 5.89 -1.78 -1.08
C LEU A 54 6.50 -0.38 -1.04
N GLU A 55 6.03 0.51 -1.90
CA GLU A 55 6.43 1.92 -1.98
C GLU A 55 5.52 2.79 -1.09
N ALA A 56 6.13 3.60 -0.23
CA ALA A 56 5.47 4.68 0.47
C ALA A 56 5.20 5.83 -0.51
N LEU A 57 3.93 6.26 -0.61
CA LEU A 57 3.60 7.44 -1.41
C LEU A 57 4.27 8.72 -0.90
N ASN A 58 4.49 8.82 0.42
CA ASN A 58 5.22 9.93 1.02
C ASN A 58 6.74 9.74 0.75
N PRO A 59 7.39 10.61 -0.03
CA PRO A 59 8.82 10.48 -0.33
C PRO A 59 9.73 10.63 0.90
N ALA A 60 9.27 11.31 1.95
CA ALA A 60 10.01 11.51 3.20
C ALA A 60 9.88 10.32 4.18
N TRP A 61 9.10 9.29 3.83
CA TRP A 61 8.97 8.10 4.67
C TRP A 61 10.16 7.16 4.48
N GLU A 62 10.80 6.74 5.58
CA GLU A 62 11.93 5.82 5.55
C GLU A 62 11.64 4.50 6.27
N PRO A 63 11.98 3.33 5.69
CA PRO A 63 12.37 3.16 4.29
C PRO A 63 11.20 3.42 3.33
N ARG A 64 11.47 4.10 2.21
CA ARG A 64 10.43 4.40 1.21
C ARG A 64 9.99 3.14 0.47
N TYR A 65 10.93 2.26 0.16
CA TYR A 65 10.69 0.99 -0.50
C TYR A 65 10.99 -0.15 0.47
N ILE A 66 10.07 -1.09 0.58
CA ILE A 66 10.21 -2.30 1.40
C ILE A 66 10.05 -3.49 0.48
N ARG A 67 11.07 -4.34 0.36
CA ARG A 67 10.97 -5.57 -0.44
C ARG A 67 9.91 -6.49 0.16
N VAL A 68 9.05 -7.04 -0.69
CA VAL A 68 8.06 -8.06 -0.33
C VAL A 68 8.81 -9.41 -0.31
N ASN A 69 9.00 -9.94 0.90
CA ASN A 69 9.53 -11.28 1.14
C ASN A 69 8.41 -12.20 1.65
N GLU A 70 8.77 -13.40 2.10
CA GLU A 70 7.84 -14.41 2.65
C GLU A 70 7.08 -13.94 3.90
N GLU A 71 7.53 -12.87 4.55
CA GLU A 71 6.87 -12.32 5.74
C GLU A 71 5.71 -11.38 5.39
N TRP A 72 5.58 -10.98 4.13
CA TRP A 72 4.52 -10.08 3.69
C TRP A 72 3.45 -10.83 2.91
N GLN A 73 2.20 -10.63 3.33
CA GLN A 73 1.03 -11.09 2.61
C GLN A 73 0.27 -9.88 2.05
N ILE A 74 0.05 -9.86 0.74
CA ILE A 74 -0.86 -8.90 0.11
C ILE A 74 -2.30 -9.34 0.43
N CYS A 75 -3.04 -8.47 1.11
CA CYS A 75 -4.41 -8.74 1.54
C CYS A 75 -5.46 -8.39 0.47
N GLY A 76 -5.10 -7.57 -0.51
CA GLY A 76 -5.99 -7.15 -1.59
C GLY A 76 -5.67 -5.77 -2.14
N LYS A 77 -6.39 -5.40 -3.20
CA LYS A 77 -6.25 -4.11 -3.89
C LYS A 77 -7.21 -3.07 -3.32
N ALA A 78 -6.75 -1.84 -3.16
CA ALA A 78 -7.62 -0.72 -2.86
C ALA A 78 -8.44 -0.31 -4.10
N VAL A 79 -9.75 -0.23 -3.92
CA VAL A 79 -10.71 0.07 -5.00
C VAL A 79 -11.41 1.42 -4.82
N TRP A 80 -11.59 1.88 -3.57
CA TRP A 80 -12.23 3.16 -3.27
C TRP A 80 -11.59 3.86 -2.07
N ARG A 81 -11.61 5.20 -2.12
CA ARG A 81 -11.45 6.06 -0.93
C ARG A 81 -12.82 6.57 -0.54
N VAL A 82 -13.17 6.45 0.73
CA VAL A 82 -14.46 6.88 1.28
C VAL A 82 -14.24 8.10 2.15
N GLN A 83 -14.99 9.16 1.87
CA GLN A 83 -15.04 10.36 2.70
C GLN A 83 -16.40 10.44 3.38
N LYS A 84 -16.40 10.78 4.66
CA LYS A 84 -17.64 11.09 5.37
C LYS A 84 -18.05 12.50 4.98
N LEU A 85 -19.29 12.67 4.54
CA LEU A 85 -19.92 13.97 4.31
C LEU A 85 -20.12 14.72 5.64
#